data_AF-A0A7Z0EGG2-F1
#
_entry.id   AF-A0A7Z0EGG2-F1
#
_cell.length_a   1.000
_cell.length_b   1.000
_cell.length_c   1.000
_cell.angle_alpha   90.00
_cell.angle_beta   90.00
_cell.angle_gamma   90.00
#
_symmetry.space_group_name_H-M   'P 1'
#
loop_
_entity.id
_entity.type
_entity.pdbx_description
1 polymer ?
#
loop_
_entity_poly.entity_id
_entity_poly.type
_entity_poly.pdbx_seq_one_letter_code
_entity_poly.pdbx_strand_id
1 'polypeptide(L)'
;MINMYVEDLFDLSQKALSYFGPKALFCGDHLPDDATEGDEGYAQFLLYNSYAFGFGFMDPPYTSLAFFLIATDRITTTQILGKDLLFTENQEKDVQNAFRVMDEYCRLRLPDKFLQVYDAL
;
A
#
# COMPACT_ATOMS: atom_id res chain seq x y z
N MET A 1 24.47 9.91 2.49
CA MET A 1 23.02 9.93 2.77
C MET A 1 22.37 8.99 1.78
N ILE A 2 21.63 8.00 2.26
CA ILE A 2 20.75 7.20 1.40
C ILE A 2 19.55 8.09 1.09
N ASN A 3 19.28 8.35 -0.19
CA ASN A 3 18.10 9.13 -0.58
C ASN A 3 16.89 8.21 -0.53
N MET A 4 16.00 8.43 0.43
CA MET A 4 14.75 7.67 0.58
C MET A 4 13.69 8.27 -0.33
N TYR A 5 12.88 7.43 -0.97
CA TYR A 5 11.81 7.91 -1.83
C TYR A 5 10.59 8.37 -1.02
N VAL A 6 10.27 7.63 0.03
CA VAL A 6 9.18 7.87 0.97
C VAL A 6 9.78 8.34 2.30
N GLU A 7 9.35 9.50 2.78
CA GLU A 7 9.89 10.10 4.00
C GLU A 7 9.18 9.61 5.26
N ASP A 8 7.84 9.54 5.23
CA ASP A 8 6.97 9.17 6.35
C ASP A 8 5.64 8.55 5.85
N LEU A 9 4.73 8.22 6.78
CA LEU A 9 3.42 7.62 6.44
C LEU A 9 2.51 8.58 5.67
N PHE A 10 2.62 9.88 5.91
CA PHE A 10 1.83 10.87 5.20
C PHE A 10 2.28 10.96 3.74
N ASP A 11 3.59 11.04 3.50
CA ASP A 11 4.18 11.00 2.16
C ASP A 11 3.85 9.69 1.45
N LEU A 12 3.95 8.53 2.12
CA LEU A 12 3.53 7.24 1.56
C LEU A 12 2.08 7.28 1.09
N SER A 13 1.20 7.86 1.92
CA SER A 13 -0.22 7.99 1.63
C SER A 13 -0.47 8.91 0.45
N GLN A 14 0.21 10.05 0.38
CA GLN A 14 0.10 10.99 -0.75
C GLN A 14 0.58 10.35 -2.05
N LYS A 15 1.69 9.61 -2.03
CA LYS A 15 2.20 8.90 -3.21
C LYS A 15 1.25 7.79 -3.66
N ALA A 16 0.66 7.04 -2.72
CA ALA A 16 -0.35 6.04 -3.04
C ALA A 16 -1.59 6.69 -3.70
N LEU A 17 -2.13 7.76 -3.11
CA LEU A 17 -3.26 8.50 -3.68
C LEU A 17 -2.93 9.06 -5.06
N SER A 18 -1.71 9.57 -5.26
CA SER A 18 -1.27 10.07 -6.56
C SER A 18 -1.14 8.95 -7.61
N TYR A 19 -0.66 7.77 -7.22
CA TYR A 19 -0.49 6.63 -8.13
C TYR A 19 -1.84 6.01 -8.53
N PHE A 20 -2.69 5.74 -7.55
CA PHE A 20 -3.96 5.04 -7.78
C PHE A 20 -5.09 5.98 -8.21
N GLY A 21 -4.99 7.28 -7.89
CA GLY A 21 -6.01 8.28 -8.20
C GLY A 21 -7.41 7.84 -7.72
N PRO A 22 -8.43 7.85 -8.59
CA PRO A 22 -9.80 7.51 -8.20
C PRO A 22 -9.99 6.04 -7.80
N LYS A 23 -9.00 5.17 -8.05
CA LYS A 23 -9.03 3.76 -7.67
C LYS A 23 -8.82 3.57 -6.17
N ALA A 24 -8.25 4.54 -5.45
CA ALA A 24 -7.95 4.41 -4.03
C ALA A 24 -8.90 5.26 -3.17
N LEU A 25 -9.40 4.64 -2.10
CA LEU A 25 -10.03 5.33 -0.98
C LEU A 25 -9.14 5.15 0.25
N PHE A 26 -8.65 6.25 0.83
CA PHE A 26 -7.93 6.23 2.10
C PHE A 26 -8.90 5.91 3.25
N CYS A 27 -8.53 4.96 4.11
CA CYS A 27 -9.37 4.46 5.20
C CYS A 27 -8.88 4.91 6.59
N GLY A 28 -7.67 5.47 6.68
CA GLY A 28 -7.04 5.88 7.93
C GLY A 28 -5.72 5.17 8.18
N ASP A 29 -5.06 5.58 9.25
CA ASP A 29 -3.79 5.01 9.71
C ASP A 29 -4.03 4.06 10.87
N HIS A 30 -3.28 2.97 10.92
CA HIS A 30 -3.21 2.08 12.07
C HIS A 30 -1.84 2.23 12.72
N LEU A 31 -1.84 2.76 13.94
CA LEU A 31 -0.67 2.92 14.79
C LEU A 31 -0.74 1.84 15.90
N PRO A 32 0.38 1.23 16.29
CA PRO A 32 0.44 0.38 17.47
C PRO A 32 -0.06 1.13 18.72
N ASP A 33 -0.73 0.44 19.64
CA ASP A 33 -1.28 1.01 20.89
C ASP A 33 -0.21 1.73 21.75
N ASP A 34 1.06 1.39 21.54
CA ASP A 34 2.22 1.85 22.31
C ASP A 34 3.03 2.94 21.57
N ALA A 35 2.62 3.33 20.36
CA ALA A 35 3.37 4.26 19.53
C ALA A 35 3.27 5.69 20.07
N THR A 36 4.33 6.12 20.77
CA THR A 36 4.55 7.55 21.07
C THR A 36 5.08 8.22 19.81
N GLU A 37 4.22 8.93 19.07
CA GLU A 37 4.55 9.79 17.91
C GLU A 37 5.78 9.31 17.10
N GLY A 38 5.58 8.40 16.15
CA GLY A 38 6.66 7.90 15.30
C GLY A 38 6.12 7.20 14.05
N ASP A 39 6.92 7.16 13.00
CA ASP A 39 6.60 6.65 11.66
C ASP A 39 6.32 5.12 11.59
N GLU A 40 6.07 4.49 12.74
CA GLU A 40 5.70 3.08 12.89
C GLU A 40 4.18 2.92 12.73
N GLY A 41 3.78 2.05 11.81
CA GLY A 41 2.38 1.82 11.50
C GLY A 41 2.16 1.66 10.00
N TYR A 42 0.89 1.70 9.60
CA TYR A 42 0.53 1.61 8.19
C TYR A 42 -0.70 2.45 7.86
N ALA A 43 -0.68 2.99 6.65
CA ALA A 43 -1.84 3.60 6.02
C ALA A 43 -2.69 2.52 5.36
N GLN A 44 -4.01 2.56 5.57
CA GLN A 44 -4.95 1.61 4.99
C GLN A 44 -5.69 2.23 3.80
N PHE A 45 -5.82 1.45 2.73
CA PHE A 45 -6.54 1.83 1.52
C PHE A 45 -7.52 0.75 1.09
N LEU A 46 -8.69 1.18 0.62
CA LEU A 46 -9.61 0.34 -0.14
C LEU A 46 -9.40 0.62 -1.63
N LEU A 47 -8.76 -0.32 -2.34
CA LEU A 47 -8.55 -0.21 -3.77
C LEU A 47 -9.76 -0.77 -4.53
N TYR A 48 -10.16 -0.04 -5.57
CA TYR A 48 -11.32 -0.34 -6.41
C TYR A 48 -12.59 -0.57 -5.57
N ASN A 49 -12.76 0.11 -4.43
CA ASN A 49 -13.84 -0.15 -3.48
C ASN A 49 -14.06 -1.64 -3.12
N SER A 50 -13.02 -2.47 -3.23
CA SER A 50 -13.17 -3.94 -3.21
C SER A 50 -12.15 -4.66 -2.33
N TYR A 51 -10.89 -4.21 -2.34
CA TYR A 51 -9.81 -4.89 -1.63
C TYR A 51 -9.09 -3.94 -0.68
N ALA A 52 -8.99 -4.33 0.59
CA ALA A 52 -8.29 -3.57 1.61
C ALA A 52 -6.80 -3.93 1.61
N PHE A 53 -5.94 -2.91 1.60
CA PHE A 53 -4.49 -3.06 1.68
C PHE A 53 -3.93 -2.13 2.74
N GLY A 54 -2.77 -2.51 3.30
CA GLY A 54 -1.97 -1.67 4.19
C GLY A 54 -0.59 -1.43 3.61
N PHE A 55 -0.12 -0.18 3.71
CA PHE A 55 1.22 0.25 3.30
C PHE A 55 1.89 0.91 4.51
N GLY A 56 3.05 0.44 4.91
CA GLY A 56 3.65 0.94 6.14
C GLY A 56 5.13 0.69 6.26
N PHE A 57 5.66 1.21 7.36
CA PHE A 57 7.04 0.97 7.77
C PHE A 57 7.06 -0.19 8.76
N MET A 58 8.06 -1.04 8.63
CA MET A 58 8.23 -2.19 9.53
C MET A 58 8.98 -1.78 10.78
N ASP A 59 10.18 -1.21 10.61
CA ASP A 59 11.04 -0.77 11.71
C ASP A 59 12.05 0.30 11.21
N PRO A 60 12.57 1.17 12.09
CA PRO A 60 13.75 1.98 11.80
C PRO A 60 14.92 1.10 11.33
N PRO A 61 15.70 1.49 10.30
CA PRO A 61 15.85 2.85 9.77
C PRO A 61 14.93 3.21 8.58
N TYR A 62 13.76 2.56 8.42
CA TYR A 62 12.77 2.89 7.37
C TYR A 62 13.30 2.81 5.93
N THR A 63 14.38 2.07 5.75
CA THR A 63 14.99 1.79 4.44
C THR A 63 14.14 0.84 3.60
N SER A 64 13.16 0.17 4.22
CA SER A 64 12.22 -0.72 3.56
C SER A 64 10.80 -0.48 4.06
N LEU A 65 9.85 -0.75 3.17
CA LEU A 65 8.42 -0.61 3.34
C LEU A 65 7.76 -1.99 3.23
N ALA A 66 6.65 -2.16 3.93
CA ALA A 66 5.78 -3.31 3.82
C ALA A 66 4.47 -2.96 3.11
N PHE A 67 4.07 -3.84 2.21
CA PHE A 67 2.85 -3.75 1.43
C PHE A 67 2.09 -5.06 1.57
N PHE A 68 0.85 -5.01 2.03
CA PHE A 68 0.09 -6.23 2.33
C PHE A 68 -1.40 -6.11 2.02
N LEU A 69 -2.00 -7.24 1.66
CA LEU A 69 -3.44 -7.41 1.55
C LEU A 69 -4.01 -7.71 2.93
N ILE A 70 -5.11 -7.05 3.28
CA ILE A 70 -5.88 -7.28 4.50
C ILE A 70 -7.10 -8.12 4.11
N ALA A 71 -7.02 -9.43 4.33
CA ALA A 71 -8.12 -10.34 4.03
C ALA A 71 -9.22 -10.27 5.10
N THR A 72 -8.81 -10.09 6.36
CA THR A 72 -9.67 -9.84 7.53
C THR A 72 -8.90 -9.00 8.54
N ASP A 73 -9.55 -8.63 9.64
CA ASP A 73 -8.92 -7.96 10.80
C ASP A 73 -7.74 -8.73 11.41
N ARG A 74 -7.66 -10.05 11.19
CA ARG A 74 -6.62 -10.92 11.77
C ARG A 74 -5.71 -11.57 10.75
N ILE A 75 -6.00 -11.43 9.47
CA ILE A 75 -5.31 -12.14 8.40
C ILE A 75 -4.84 -11.13 7.37
N THR A 76 -3.52 -10.98 7.32
CA THR A 76 -2.81 -10.21 6.30
C THR A 76 -1.88 -11.12 5.52
N THR A 77 -1.50 -10.71 4.31
CA THR A 77 -0.45 -11.37 3.54
C THR A 77 0.33 -10.37 2.71
N THR A 78 1.65 -10.52 2.70
CA THR A 78 2.57 -9.77 1.82
C THR A 78 2.85 -10.51 0.52
N GLN A 79 2.39 -11.76 0.41
CA GLN A 79 2.53 -12.60 -0.77
C GLN A 79 1.39 -12.30 -1.75
N ILE A 80 1.68 -11.45 -2.74
CA ILE A 80 0.72 -10.97 -3.73
C ILE A 80 1.23 -11.32 -5.14
N LEU A 81 0.45 -12.09 -5.89
CA LEU A 81 0.83 -12.59 -7.23
C LEU A 81 2.20 -13.31 -7.26
N GLY A 82 2.52 -14.05 -6.19
CA GLY A 82 3.79 -14.78 -6.06
C GLY A 82 5.01 -13.91 -5.74
N LYS A 83 4.80 -12.64 -5.40
CA LYS A 83 5.85 -11.71 -4.95
C LYS A 83 5.67 -11.43 -3.47
N ASP A 84 6.77 -11.45 -2.72
CA ASP A 84 6.81 -10.98 -1.34
C ASP A 84 7.06 -9.47 -1.33
N LEU A 85 6.15 -8.71 -0.72
CA LEU A 85 6.25 -7.26 -0.62
C LEU A 85 6.51 -6.78 0.82
N LEU A 86 6.93 -7.67 1.72
CA LEU A 86 7.25 -7.35 3.12
C LEU A 86 8.47 -6.41 3.24
N PHE A 87 9.47 -6.59 2.39
CA PHE A 87 10.73 -5.83 2.39
C PHE A 87 10.93 -5.13 1.05
N THR A 88 10.02 -4.22 0.71
CA THR A 88 10.15 -3.39 -0.49
C THR A 88 11.14 -2.27 -0.20
N GLU A 89 12.23 -2.19 -0.96
CA GLU A 89 13.22 -1.12 -0.82
C GLU A 89 12.56 0.26 -0.93
N ASN A 90 12.96 1.21 -0.09
CA ASN A 90 12.46 2.59 -0.09
C ASN A 90 13.11 3.40 -1.23
N GLN A 91 12.88 2.94 -2.46
CA GLN A 91 13.33 3.51 -3.71
C GLN A 91 12.14 3.62 -4.65
N GLU A 92 12.12 4.67 -5.48
CA GLU A 92 10.97 4.98 -6.34
C GLU A 92 10.50 3.79 -7.18
N LYS A 93 11.46 3.12 -7.85
CA LYS A 93 11.15 1.99 -8.73
C LYS A 93 10.49 0.82 -7.98
N ASP A 94 10.91 0.58 -6.74
CA ASP A 94 10.50 -0.58 -5.95
C ASP A 94 9.12 -0.33 -5.35
N VAL A 95 8.88 0.89 -4.84
CA VAL A 95 7.57 1.36 -4.39
C VAL A 95 6.54 1.38 -5.52
N GLN A 96 6.89 1.96 -6.69
CA GLN A 96 5.99 1.95 -7.85
C GLN A 96 5.70 0.53 -8.35
N ASN A 97 6.69 -0.37 -8.26
CA ASN A 97 6.48 -1.77 -8.61
C ASN A 97 5.55 -2.48 -7.60
N ALA A 98 5.64 -2.20 -6.30
CA ALA A 98 4.70 -2.71 -5.31
C ALA A 98 3.26 -2.21 -5.58
N PHE A 99 3.09 -0.92 -5.86
CA PHE A 99 1.79 -0.37 -6.25
C PHE A 99 1.23 -1.03 -7.51
N ARG A 100 2.06 -1.22 -8.54
CA ARG A 100 1.66 -1.93 -9.77
C ARG A 100 1.19 -3.35 -9.49
N VAL A 101 1.88 -4.10 -8.63
CA VAL A 101 1.50 -5.48 -8.28
C VAL A 101 0.12 -5.52 -7.60
N MET A 102 -0.18 -4.53 -6.76
CA MET A 102 -1.49 -4.40 -6.11
C MET A 102 -2.59 -4.00 -7.09
N ASP A 103 -2.31 -3.07 -8.02
CA ASP A 103 -3.22 -2.71 -9.12
C ASP A 103 -3.54 -3.95 -9.96
N GLU A 104 -2.50 -4.69 -10.39
CA GLU A 104 -2.64 -5.94 -11.16
C GLU A 104 -3.44 -7.00 -10.41
N TYR A 105 -3.22 -7.15 -9.10
CA TYR A 105 -4.00 -8.08 -8.28
C TYR A 105 -5.49 -7.74 -8.31
N CYS A 106 -5.84 -6.46 -8.20
CA CYS A 106 -7.23 -6.02 -8.28
C CYS A 106 -7.81 -6.29 -9.68
N ARG A 107 -7.09 -5.89 -10.74
CA ARG A 107 -7.54 -6.04 -12.13
C ARG A 107 -7.72 -7.51 -12.54
N LEU A 108 -6.89 -8.42 -12.04
CA LEU A 108 -7.02 -9.85 -12.33
C LEU A 108 -8.23 -10.50 -11.64
N ARG A 109 -8.70 -9.93 -10.52
CA ARG A 109 -9.74 -10.55 -9.69
C ARG A 109 -11.10 -9.89 -9.81
N LEU A 110 -11.17 -8.65 -10.30
CA LEU A 110 -12.42 -7.94 -10.48
C LEU A 110 -13.00 -8.20 -11.87
N PRO A 111 -14.34 -8.35 -11.99
CA PRO A 111 -14.98 -8.44 -13.30
C PRO A 111 -14.77 -7.18 -14.15
N ASP A 112 -14.66 -7.33 -15.47
CA ASP A 112 -14.43 -6.22 -16.41
C ASP A 112 -15.43 -5.06 -16.23
N LYS A 113 -16.71 -5.37 -16.03
CA LYS A 113 -17.76 -4.35 -15.80
C LYS A 113 -17.47 -3.44 -14.60
N PHE A 114 -16.73 -3.96 -13.62
CA PHE A 114 -16.35 -3.22 -12.43
C PHE A 114 -15.14 -2.34 -12.72
N LEU A 115 -14.15 -2.86 -13.45
CA LEU A 115 -12.95 -2.13 -13.86
C LEU A 115 -13.28 -0.97 -14.81
N GLN A 116 -14.22 -1.16 -15.73
CA GLN A 116 -14.68 -0.14 -16.68
C GLN A 116 -15.16 1.15 -16.01
N VAL A 117 -15.70 1.07 -14.79
CA VAL A 117 -16.12 2.25 -14.02
C VAL A 117 -14.92 3.14 -13.67
N TYR A 118 -13.79 2.53 -13.30
CA TYR A 118 -12.59 3.26 -12.89
C TYR A 118 -11.72 3.67 -14.08
N ASP A 119 -11.71 2.88 -15.15
CA ASP A 119 -10.98 3.22 -16.37
C ASP A 119 -11.61 4.42 -17.12
N ALA A 120 -12.83 4.82 -16.75
CA ALA A 120 -13.55 5.96 -17.30
C ALA A 120 -13.42 7.27 -16.47
N LEU A 121 -12.72 7.22 -15.33
CA LEU A 121 -12.46 8.36 -14.43
C LEU A 121 -11.08 8.95 -14.69
#